data_AF-A0A2R6LI52-F1
#
_entry.id   AF-A0A2R6LI52-F1
#
_cell.length_a   1.000
_cell.length_b   1.000
_cell.length_c   1.000
_cell.angle_alpha   90.00
_cell.angle_beta   90.00
_cell.angle_gamma   90.00
#
_symmetry.space_group_name_H-M   'P 1'
#
loop_
_entity.id
_entity.type
_entity.pdbx_description
1 polymer ?
#
loop_
_entity_poly.entity_id
_entity_poly.type
_entity_poly.pdbx_seq_one_letter_code
_entity_poly.pdbx_strand_id
1 'polypeptide(L)'
;MVTFLSGLLVCPDVDTLLYQGGGILDRETFWGVGDDTDHTHTALQELADAADLPTDPQYLDDERQTAGREIAAWRRFSGVGEFMLIGDRDRAVHVTRTSLLDQGYSLSEATAILADALGVDLDVVPMSDDPVATIVHTPEGPMHFQEFWVHHDGEPTVEDVEFRGADRAEPAPGVLEALADTVVVGPSNPVAGIGPILALPGVPEALRETTVVVVSPFVGDEAFSGPAVEMMAAVDAVPGTPGLPDAYPFADAFVIDETDDSELDAPTVRTDISIDGREDAARVVEAVTRAVEEVRRPDP
;
A
#
# COMPACT_ATOMS: atom_id res chain seq x y z
N MET A 1 -2.01 -1.11 -3.16
CA MET A 1 -1.60 -0.80 -4.55
C MET A 1 -1.36 -2.09 -5.33
N VAL A 2 -1.88 -2.19 -6.55
CA VAL A 2 -1.71 -3.38 -7.41
C VAL A 2 -1.52 -2.91 -8.86
N THR A 3 -0.66 -3.60 -9.60
CA THR A 3 -0.33 -3.27 -11.00
C THR A 3 -0.30 -4.52 -11.85
N PHE A 4 -0.61 -4.40 -13.13
CA PHE A 4 -0.51 -5.47 -14.11
C PHE A 4 0.58 -5.16 -15.12
N LEU A 5 1.75 -5.77 -14.94
CA LEU A 5 2.97 -5.54 -15.72
C LEU A 5 3.44 -6.87 -16.34
N SER A 6 3.88 -6.84 -17.60
CA SER A 6 4.35 -8.06 -18.31
C SER A 6 3.35 -9.22 -18.34
N GLY A 7 2.06 -8.91 -18.29
CA GLY A 7 1.01 -9.94 -18.24
C GLY A 7 0.80 -10.59 -16.87
N LEU A 8 1.43 -10.06 -15.83
CA LEU A 8 1.42 -10.60 -14.47
C LEU A 8 0.82 -9.57 -13.50
N LEU A 9 0.07 -10.08 -12.51
CA LEU A 9 -0.43 -9.27 -11.40
C LEU A 9 0.67 -9.11 -10.34
N VAL A 10 1.10 -7.88 -10.14
CA VAL A 10 2.10 -7.45 -9.15
C VAL A 10 1.35 -6.75 -8.02
N CYS A 11 1.56 -7.17 -6.77
CA CYS A 11 0.83 -6.67 -5.60
C CYS A 11 1.81 -6.17 -4.54
N PRO A 12 2.53 -5.04 -4.75
CA PRO A 12 3.71 -4.68 -3.96
C PRO A 12 3.48 -4.70 -2.45
N ASP A 13 2.37 -4.14 -1.95
CA ASP A 13 2.10 -4.09 -0.52
C ASP A 13 1.88 -5.48 0.08
N VAL A 14 1.14 -6.35 -0.62
CA VAL A 14 0.91 -7.74 -0.21
C VAL A 14 2.21 -8.54 -0.31
N ASP A 15 2.97 -8.36 -1.39
CA ASP A 15 4.24 -9.02 -1.64
C ASP A 15 5.27 -8.68 -0.55
N THR A 16 5.40 -7.41 -0.17
CA THR A 16 6.27 -6.99 0.93
C THR A 16 5.89 -7.66 2.26
N LEU A 17 4.59 -7.77 2.58
CA LEU A 17 4.14 -8.48 3.78
C LEU A 17 4.45 -9.98 3.73
N LEU A 18 4.23 -10.62 2.58
CA LEU A 18 4.55 -12.03 2.37
C LEU A 18 6.06 -12.27 2.48
N TYR A 19 6.90 -11.42 1.90
CA TYR A 19 8.34 -11.54 1.94
C TYR A 19 8.90 -11.27 3.32
N GLN A 20 8.34 -10.28 4.03
CA GLN A 20 8.72 -9.99 5.41
C GLN A 20 8.38 -11.16 6.33
N GLY A 21 7.15 -11.68 6.23
CA GLY A 21 6.68 -12.83 7.02
C GLY A 21 7.46 -14.11 6.72
N GLY A 22 7.78 -14.35 5.45
CA GLY A 22 8.60 -15.49 5.00
C GLY A 22 10.10 -15.33 5.21
N GLY A 23 10.55 -14.17 5.73
CA GLY A 23 11.96 -13.90 6.03
C GLY A 23 12.86 -13.76 4.79
N ILE A 24 12.29 -13.40 3.64
CA ILE A 24 13.01 -13.25 2.35
C ILE A 24 12.96 -11.83 1.77
N LEU A 25 12.35 -10.87 2.46
CA LEU A 25 12.30 -9.46 2.04
C LEU A 25 13.71 -8.87 1.91
N ASP A 26 13.95 -8.10 0.85
CA ASP A 26 15.10 -7.20 0.78
C ASP A 26 14.94 -6.05 1.78
N ARG A 27 15.84 -5.99 2.76
CA ARG A 27 15.80 -4.99 3.84
C ARG A 27 16.60 -3.73 3.52
N GLU A 28 17.33 -3.69 2.42
CA GLU A 28 17.99 -2.46 1.96
C GLU A 28 16.97 -1.55 1.26
N THR A 29 16.09 -2.14 0.46
CA THR A 29 15.09 -1.43 -0.34
C THR A 29 13.68 -1.47 0.25
N PHE A 30 13.38 -2.44 1.13
CA PHE A 30 12.05 -2.72 1.69
C PHE A 30 10.98 -3.14 0.66
N TRP A 31 11.41 -3.60 -0.52
CA TRP A 31 10.56 -4.22 -1.53
C TRP A 31 11.32 -5.32 -2.27
N GLY A 32 10.61 -6.29 -2.84
CA GLY A 32 11.24 -7.42 -3.55
C GLY A 32 11.94 -8.42 -2.63
N VAL A 33 12.61 -9.39 -3.25
CA VAL A 33 13.26 -10.51 -2.54
C VAL A 33 14.75 -10.19 -2.33
N GLY A 34 15.25 -10.43 -1.12
CA GLY A 34 16.66 -10.25 -0.78
C GLY A 34 17.56 -11.22 -1.54
N ASP A 35 18.71 -10.72 -2.00
CA ASP A 35 19.69 -11.45 -2.83
C ASP A 35 19.06 -12.04 -4.13
N ASP A 36 18.05 -11.38 -4.71
CA ASP A 36 17.45 -11.81 -5.97
C ASP A 36 18.33 -11.51 -7.18
N THR A 37 18.14 -12.28 -8.26
CA THR A 37 18.72 -11.97 -9.58
C THR A 37 17.71 -11.22 -10.42
N ASP A 38 18.16 -10.49 -11.43
CA ASP A 38 17.33 -9.65 -12.30
C ASP A 38 17.50 -10.01 -13.78
N HIS A 39 17.92 -11.23 -14.10
CA HIS A 39 18.30 -11.63 -15.45
C HIS A 39 17.19 -11.42 -16.47
N THR A 40 15.94 -11.75 -16.10
CA THR A 40 14.79 -11.51 -16.97
C THR A 40 14.56 -10.03 -17.20
N HIS A 41 14.66 -9.21 -16.15
CA HIS A 41 14.50 -7.76 -16.24
C HIS A 41 15.59 -7.13 -17.12
N THR A 42 16.86 -7.47 -16.88
CA THR A 42 17.98 -7.01 -17.72
C THR A 42 17.77 -7.38 -19.20
N ALA A 43 17.35 -8.62 -19.48
CA ALA A 43 17.10 -9.06 -20.85
C ALA A 43 15.94 -8.28 -21.51
N LEU A 44 14.91 -7.89 -20.75
CA LEU A 44 13.82 -7.06 -21.26
C LEU A 44 14.30 -5.64 -21.62
N GLN A 45 15.19 -5.06 -20.81
CA GLN A 45 15.84 -3.78 -21.11
C GLN A 45 16.70 -3.88 -22.39
N GLU A 46 17.56 -4.89 -22.48
CA GLU A 46 18.41 -5.11 -23.67
C GLU A 46 17.59 -5.33 -24.96
N LEU A 47 16.45 -6.03 -24.87
CA LEU A 47 15.54 -6.22 -26.00
C LEU A 47 14.85 -4.92 -26.42
N ALA A 48 14.44 -4.09 -25.46
CA ALA A 48 13.85 -2.79 -25.75
C ALA A 48 14.88 -1.87 -26.44
N ASP A 49 16.09 -1.78 -25.90
CA ASP A 49 17.20 -1.02 -26.48
C ASP A 49 17.54 -1.49 -27.89
N ALA A 50 17.68 -2.80 -28.10
CA ALA A 50 18.01 -3.37 -29.41
C ALA A 50 16.91 -3.13 -30.46
N ALA A 51 15.66 -2.94 -30.02
CA ALA A 51 14.51 -2.69 -30.86
C ALA A 51 14.13 -1.19 -30.98
N ASP A 52 14.88 -0.28 -30.32
CA ASP A 52 14.57 1.16 -30.25
C ASP A 52 13.15 1.41 -29.68
N LEU A 53 12.80 0.68 -28.62
CA LEU A 53 11.51 0.77 -27.93
C LEU A 53 11.65 1.55 -26.61
N PRO A 54 10.63 2.34 -26.22
CA PRO A 54 10.64 3.07 -24.96
C PRO A 54 10.56 2.11 -23.76
N THR A 55 11.19 2.50 -22.66
CA THR A 55 11.20 1.78 -21.38
C THR A 55 10.46 2.55 -20.27
N ASP A 56 10.02 3.78 -20.56
CA ASP A 56 9.11 4.55 -19.71
C ASP A 56 7.76 3.81 -19.55
N PRO A 57 7.01 4.03 -18.45
CA PRO A 57 5.71 3.41 -18.23
C PRO A 57 4.78 3.57 -19.44
N GLN A 58 4.43 2.46 -20.07
CA GLN A 58 3.49 2.45 -21.20
C GLN A 58 2.12 1.97 -20.70
N TYR A 59 1.31 2.90 -20.19
CA TYR A 59 -0.07 2.61 -19.82
C TYR A 59 -0.86 2.22 -21.08
N LEU A 60 -1.55 1.07 -21.03
CA LEU A 60 -2.30 0.60 -22.19
C LEU A 60 -3.53 1.48 -22.47
N ASP A 61 -4.01 1.49 -23.71
CA ASP A 61 -5.20 2.23 -24.12
C ASP A 61 -6.48 1.81 -23.37
N ASP A 62 -7.48 2.67 -23.34
CA ASP A 62 -8.72 2.49 -22.56
C ASP A 62 -9.44 1.15 -22.83
N GLU A 63 -9.47 0.68 -24.08
CA GLU A 63 -10.09 -0.60 -24.44
C GLU A 63 -9.29 -1.75 -23.83
N ARG A 64 -7.95 -1.66 -23.86
CA ARG A 64 -7.09 -2.64 -23.24
C ARG A 64 -7.12 -2.56 -21.72
N GLN A 65 -7.34 -1.41 -21.10
CA GLN A 65 -7.37 -1.29 -19.64
C GLN A 65 -8.42 -2.20 -18.99
N THR A 66 -9.55 -2.44 -19.65
CA THR A 66 -10.65 -3.25 -19.12
C THR A 66 -10.79 -4.63 -19.77
N ALA A 67 -9.96 -4.93 -20.76
CA ALA A 67 -9.99 -6.23 -21.44
C ALA A 67 -9.36 -7.36 -20.60
N GLY A 68 -9.79 -8.60 -20.80
CA GLY A 68 -9.13 -9.76 -20.20
C GLY A 68 -9.50 -9.97 -18.73
N ARG A 69 -8.49 -9.98 -17.84
CA ARG A 69 -8.71 -10.23 -16.40
C ARG A 69 -9.35 -9.01 -15.76
N GLU A 70 -10.51 -9.20 -15.12
CA GLU A 70 -11.23 -8.13 -14.43
C GLU A 70 -10.37 -7.50 -13.34
N ILE A 71 -9.67 -8.33 -12.55
CA ILE A 71 -8.68 -7.89 -11.56
C ILE A 71 -7.49 -7.14 -12.16
N ALA A 72 -7.39 -6.91 -13.47
CA ALA A 72 -6.36 -6.06 -14.06
C ALA A 72 -6.90 -4.68 -14.48
N ALA A 73 -8.18 -4.40 -14.25
CA ALA A 73 -8.83 -3.19 -14.74
C ALA A 73 -8.11 -1.91 -14.26
N TRP A 74 -7.83 -1.01 -15.22
CA TRP A 74 -7.22 0.31 -15.00
C TRP A 74 -5.81 0.32 -14.41
N ARG A 75 -5.10 -0.80 -14.46
CA ARG A 75 -3.75 -0.94 -13.91
C ARG A 75 -2.79 -1.65 -14.84
N ARG A 76 -3.04 -1.59 -16.16
CA ARG A 76 -2.28 -2.38 -17.15
C ARG A 76 -1.21 -1.55 -17.82
N PHE A 77 0.01 -2.08 -17.79
CA PHE A 77 1.17 -1.54 -18.47
C PHE A 77 1.74 -2.54 -19.48
N SER A 78 2.42 -2.03 -20.49
CA SER A 78 3.31 -2.85 -21.33
C SER A 78 4.44 -3.45 -20.48
N GLY A 79 4.84 -4.68 -20.80
CA GLY A 79 6.04 -5.29 -20.23
C GLY A 79 7.33 -5.02 -21.01
N VAL A 80 7.26 -4.20 -22.05
CA VAL A 80 8.46 -3.80 -22.81
C VAL A 80 9.31 -2.91 -21.92
N GLY A 81 10.57 -3.31 -21.70
CA GLY A 81 11.51 -2.55 -20.89
C GLY A 81 10.96 -2.20 -19.50
N GLU A 82 10.37 -3.17 -18.79
CA GLU A 82 9.72 -3.02 -17.48
C GLU A 82 10.25 -1.82 -16.68
N PHE A 83 9.42 -0.81 -16.48
CA PHE A 83 9.81 0.41 -15.75
C PHE A 83 10.05 0.16 -14.24
N MET A 84 9.62 -0.99 -13.74
CA MET A 84 9.87 -1.45 -12.36
C MET A 84 10.83 -2.63 -12.39
N LEU A 85 11.81 -2.65 -11.50
CA LEU A 85 12.68 -3.81 -11.32
C LEU A 85 11.87 -4.98 -10.75
N ILE A 86 11.75 -6.05 -11.54
CA ILE A 86 11.11 -7.30 -11.12
C ILE A 86 12.17 -8.41 -11.15
N GLY A 87 12.66 -8.78 -9.97
CA GLY A 87 13.61 -9.86 -9.79
C GLY A 87 13.06 -11.23 -10.22
N ASP A 88 13.93 -12.21 -10.44
CA ASP A 88 13.56 -13.51 -10.97
C ASP A 88 12.77 -14.34 -9.95
N ARG A 89 13.10 -14.26 -8.65
CA ARG A 89 12.33 -14.91 -7.57
C ARG A 89 11.05 -14.14 -7.29
N ASP A 90 11.09 -12.82 -7.29
CA ASP A 90 9.89 -11.98 -7.20
C ASP A 90 8.89 -12.31 -8.33
N ARG A 91 9.38 -12.43 -9.57
CA ARG A 91 8.60 -12.85 -10.74
C ARG A 91 7.94 -14.21 -10.55
N ALA A 92 8.58 -15.16 -9.88
CA ALA A 92 8.01 -16.47 -9.62
C ALA A 92 6.72 -16.39 -8.78
N VAL A 93 6.66 -15.42 -7.85
CA VAL A 93 5.47 -15.13 -7.04
C VAL A 93 4.37 -14.55 -7.93
N HIS A 94 4.69 -13.57 -8.78
CA HIS A 94 3.74 -12.95 -9.71
C HIS A 94 3.17 -13.95 -10.73
N VAL A 95 4.02 -14.83 -11.27
CA VAL A 95 3.62 -15.93 -12.16
C VAL A 95 2.68 -16.89 -11.44
N THR A 96 3.02 -17.28 -10.22
CA THR A 96 2.20 -18.22 -9.43
C THR A 96 0.85 -17.62 -9.10
N ARG A 97 0.80 -16.38 -8.58
CA ARG A 97 -0.43 -15.63 -8.31
C ARG A 97 -1.31 -15.54 -9.55
N THR A 98 -0.75 -15.06 -10.66
CA THR A 98 -1.50 -14.86 -11.90
C THR A 98 -2.04 -16.19 -12.44
N SER A 99 -1.27 -17.27 -12.32
CA SER A 99 -1.70 -18.62 -12.73
C SER A 99 -2.80 -19.17 -11.83
N LEU A 100 -2.83 -18.85 -10.55
CA LEU A 100 -3.93 -19.22 -9.63
C LEU A 100 -5.21 -18.47 -9.99
N LEU A 101 -5.11 -17.16 -10.27
CA LEU A 101 -6.25 -16.37 -10.74
C LEU A 101 -6.82 -16.95 -12.04
N ASP A 102 -5.97 -17.39 -12.97
CA ASP A 102 -6.41 -18.06 -14.21
C ASP A 102 -7.08 -19.41 -13.98
N GLN A 103 -6.78 -20.07 -12.86
CA GLN A 103 -7.42 -21.31 -12.42
C GLN A 103 -8.75 -21.06 -11.70
N GLY A 104 -9.14 -19.79 -11.50
CA GLY A 104 -10.41 -19.39 -10.88
C GLY A 104 -10.33 -19.14 -9.37
N TYR A 105 -9.13 -19.07 -8.80
CA TYR A 105 -8.96 -18.61 -7.42
C TYR A 105 -9.13 -17.08 -7.34
N SER A 106 -9.57 -16.57 -6.20
CA SER A 106 -9.56 -15.14 -5.89
C SER A 106 -8.14 -14.64 -5.52
N LEU A 107 -7.97 -13.32 -5.37
CA LEU A 107 -6.69 -12.76 -4.91
C LEU A 107 -6.41 -13.13 -3.44
N SER A 108 -7.44 -13.15 -2.60
CA SER A 108 -7.39 -13.58 -1.21
C SER A 108 -6.98 -15.05 -1.09
N GLU A 109 -7.57 -15.95 -1.89
CA GLU A 109 -7.18 -17.36 -1.93
C GLU A 109 -5.74 -17.56 -2.44
N ALA A 110 -5.36 -16.85 -3.51
CA ALA A 110 -4.00 -16.92 -4.04
C ALA A 110 -2.97 -16.39 -3.02
N THR A 111 -3.32 -15.34 -2.26
CA THR A 111 -2.48 -14.77 -1.20
C THR A 111 -2.31 -15.75 -0.06
N ALA A 112 -3.37 -16.42 0.38
CA ALA A 112 -3.30 -17.45 1.42
C ALA A 112 -2.42 -18.65 1.02
N ILE A 113 -2.51 -19.09 -0.24
CA ILE A 113 -1.66 -20.18 -0.77
C ILE A 113 -0.18 -19.75 -0.78
N LEU A 114 0.10 -18.52 -1.21
CA LEU A 114 1.47 -17.99 -1.22
C LEU A 114 2.02 -17.78 0.20
N ALA A 115 1.20 -17.32 1.14
CA ALA A 115 1.55 -17.19 2.55
C ALA A 115 1.98 -18.54 3.15
N ASP A 116 1.17 -19.59 2.96
CA ASP A 116 1.50 -20.95 3.42
C ASP A 116 2.80 -21.47 2.77
N ALA A 117 2.95 -21.29 1.45
CA ALA A 117 4.13 -21.72 0.72
C ALA A 117 5.42 -21.01 1.17
N LEU A 118 5.31 -19.76 1.62
CA LEU A 118 6.43 -18.96 2.13
C LEU A 118 6.63 -19.12 3.65
N GLY A 119 5.76 -19.87 4.34
CA GLY A 119 5.84 -20.07 5.79
C GLY A 119 5.50 -18.82 6.61
N VAL A 120 4.58 -17.99 6.11
CA VAL A 120 4.11 -16.78 6.79
C VAL A 120 3.11 -17.17 7.89
N ASP A 121 3.42 -16.83 9.14
CA ASP A 121 2.56 -17.14 10.30
C ASP A 121 1.37 -16.15 10.47
N LEU A 122 1.40 -15.01 9.79
CA LEU A 122 0.37 -13.96 9.88
C LEU A 122 -0.69 -14.14 8.79
N ASP A 123 -1.94 -13.87 9.12
CA ASP A 123 -3.02 -13.78 8.14
C ASP A 123 -2.86 -12.50 7.30
N VAL A 124 -2.40 -12.66 6.06
CA VAL A 124 -2.26 -11.56 5.09
C VAL A 124 -3.47 -11.57 4.17
N VAL A 125 -4.32 -10.55 4.27
CA VAL A 125 -5.56 -10.41 3.50
C VAL A 125 -5.48 -9.16 2.62
N PRO A 126 -5.68 -9.26 1.29
CA PRO A 126 -5.81 -8.08 0.44
C PRO A 126 -7.08 -7.31 0.80
N MET A 127 -7.09 -5.98 0.64
CA MET A 127 -8.27 -5.17 0.98
C MET A 127 -9.54 -5.59 0.20
N SER A 128 -9.38 -6.06 -1.04
CA SER A 128 -10.45 -6.46 -1.94
C SER A 128 -9.95 -7.50 -2.94
N ASP A 129 -10.86 -8.38 -3.38
CA ASP A 129 -10.68 -9.26 -4.53
C ASP A 129 -11.05 -8.61 -5.86
N ASP A 130 -11.58 -7.38 -5.82
CA ASP A 130 -12.01 -6.59 -6.96
C ASP A 130 -10.93 -5.59 -7.41
N PRO A 131 -10.98 -5.12 -8.67
CA PRO A 131 -10.04 -4.12 -9.16
C PRO A 131 -10.30 -2.74 -8.56
N VAL A 132 -9.34 -2.26 -7.77
CA VAL A 132 -9.23 -0.84 -7.37
C VAL A 132 -7.87 -0.31 -7.81
N ALA A 133 -7.88 0.81 -8.54
CA ALA A 133 -6.68 1.47 -9.04
C ALA A 133 -6.57 2.90 -8.47
N THR A 134 -5.42 3.22 -7.89
CA THR A 134 -5.11 4.59 -7.44
C THR A 134 -4.59 5.39 -8.62
N ILE A 135 -5.37 6.38 -9.06
CA ILE A 135 -5.06 7.27 -10.17
C ILE A 135 -4.75 8.66 -9.61
N VAL A 136 -3.57 9.17 -9.92
CA VAL A 136 -3.11 10.51 -9.55
C VAL A 136 -3.44 11.46 -10.69
N HIS A 137 -4.22 12.50 -10.42
CA HIS A 137 -4.52 13.55 -11.39
C HIS A 137 -3.47 14.64 -11.29
N THR A 138 -2.89 15.01 -12.43
CA THR A 138 -1.85 16.04 -12.54
C THR A 138 -2.21 17.01 -13.67
N PRO A 139 -1.53 18.19 -13.76
CA PRO A 139 -1.74 19.12 -14.87
C PRO A 139 -1.45 18.52 -16.26
N GLU A 140 -0.66 17.44 -16.33
CA GLU A 140 -0.28 16.74 -17.56
C GLU A 140 -1.26 15.62 -17.93
N GLY A 141 -2.16 15.27 -17.01
CA GLY A 141 -3.18 14.24 -17.15
C GLY A 141 -3.20 13.24 -15.99
N PRO A 142 -4.18 12.31 -15.99
CA PRO A 142 -4.24 11.24 -15.02
C PRO A 142 -3.16 10.19 -15.30
N MET A 143 -2.48 9.74 -14.25
CA MET A 143 -1.49 8.67 -14.29
C MET A 143 -1.73 7.67 -13.17
N HIS A 144 -1.35 6.41 -13.37
CA HIS A 144 -1.48 5.41 -12.32
C HIS A 144 -0.39 5.62 -11.25
N PHE A 145 -0.69 5.34 -9.98
CA PHE A 145 0.22 5.66 -8.87
C PHE A 145 1.65 5.13 -9.03
N GLN A 146 1.83 3.90 -9.55
CA GLN A 146 3.18 3.36 -9.78
C GLN A 146 3.98 4.14 -10.83
N GLU A 147 3.34 4.70 -11.85
CA GLU A 147 4.03 5.58 -12.81
C GLU A 147 4.41 6.90 -12.14
N PHE A 148 3.48 7.51 -11.40
CA PHE A 148 3.74 8.71 -10.61
C PHE A 148 4.91 8.52 -9.63
N TRP A 149 4.94 7.41 -8.88
CA TRP A 149 5.89 7.21 -7.80
C TRP A 149 7.22 6.59 -8.25
N VAL A 150 7.18 5.52 -9.05
CA VAL A 150 8.39 4.76 -9.41
C VAL A 150 9.14 5.39 -10.58
N HIS A 151 8.43 6.00 -11.53
CA HIS A 151 9.05 6.56 -12.73
C HIS A 151 9.28 8.07 -12.63
N HIS A 152 8.35 8.80 -12.03
CA HIS A 152 8.46 10.26 -11.87
C HIS A 152 8.93 10.69 -10.47
N ASP A 153 9.37 9.76 -9.62
CA ASP A 153 9.87 10.03 -8.26
C ASP A 153 8.90 10.84 -7.37
N GLY A 154 7.61 10.82 -7.68
CA GLY A 154 6.59 11.64 -7.02
C GLY A 154 6.73 13.15 -7.23
N GLU A 155 7.56 13.58 -8.18
CA GLU A 155 7.80 15.00 -8.50
C GLU A 155 6.61 15.75 -9.13
N PRO A 156 5.74 15.12 -9.96
CA PRO A 156 4.63 15.83 -10.58
C PRO A 156 3.68 16.44 -9.54
N THR A 157 3.12 17.61 -9.85
CA THR A 157 2.10 18.22 -8.99
C THR A 157 0.85 17.35 -8.96
N VAL A 158 0.41 16.99 -7.75
CA VAL A 158 -0.86 16.30 -7.51
C VAL A 158 -1.99 17.34 -7.45
N GLU A 159 -3.01 17.17 -8.27
CA GLU A 159 -4.25 17.96 -8.25
C GLU A 159 -5.41 17.24 -7.55
N ASP A 160 -5.47 15.91 -7.67
CA ASP A 160 -6.49 15.05 -7.02
C ASP A 160 -6.04 13.58 -7.03
N VAL A 161 -6.65 12.73 -6.20
CA VAL A 161 -6.44 11.28 -6.17
C VAL A 161 -7.76 10.52 -6.29
N GLU A 162 -7.89 9.72 -7.33
CA GLU A 162 -9.07 8.90 -7.62
C GLU A 162 -8.81 7.41 -7.28
N PHE A 163 -9.72 6.79 -6.52
CA PHE A 163 -9.74 5.33 -6.32
C PHE A 163 -10.70 4.68 -7.32
N ARG A 164 -10.23 4.51 -8.55
CA ARG A 164 -11.04 4.01 -9.65
C ARG A 164 -11.46 2.56 -9.41
N GLY A 165 -12.78 2.32 -9.43
CA GLY A 165 -13.38 1.01 -9.18
C GLY A 165 -13.82 0.78 -7.73
N ALA A 166 -13.43 1.64 -6.79
CA ALA A 166 -13.79 1.48 -5.37
C ALA A 166 -15.31 1.51 -5.14
N ASP A 167 -16.09 2.20 -5.97
CA ASP A 167 -17.56 2.27 -5.90
C ASP A 167 -18.26 0.92 -6.15
N ARG A 168 -17.55 -0.06 -6.73
CA ARG A 168 -18.06 -1.39 -7.08
C ARG A 168 -17.30 -2.53 -6.41
N ALA A 169 -16.21 -2.21 -5.72
CA ALA A 169 -15.40 -3.18 -5.03
C ALA A 169 -16.02 -3.54 -3.67
N GLU A 170 -15.90 -4.80 -3.27
CA GLU A 170 -16.26 -5.27 -1.94
C GLU A 170 -15.01 -5.63 -1.13
N PRO A 171 -15.02 -5.45 0.20
CA PRO A 171 -13.96 -5.98 1.04
C PRO A 171 -13.74 -7.48 0.82
N ALA A 172 -12.48 -7.91 0.74
CA ALA A 172 -12.17 -9.33 0.56
C ALA A 172 -12.67 -10.16 1.76
N PRO A 173 -12.91 -11.48 1.59
CA PRO A 173 -13.27 -12.35 2.70
C PRO A 173 -12.28 -12.25 3.87
N GLY A 174 -12.78 -12.01 5.08
CA GLY A 174 -11.97 -11.87 6.29
C GLY A 174 -11.62 -10.43 6.66
N VAL A 175 -11.79 -9.45 5.76
CA VAL A 175 -11.43 -8.04 6.04
C VAL A 175 -12.33 -7.45 7.13
N LEU A 176 -13.66 -7.53 6.98
CA LEU A 176 -14.58 -6.94 7.96
C LEU A 176 -14.54 -7.69 9.29
N GLU A 177 -14.32 -9.00 9.26
CA GLU A 177 -14.12 -9.81 10.46
C GLU A 177 -12.87 -9.38 11.23
N ALA A 178 -11.75 -9.14 10.54
CA ALA A 178 -10.52 -8.66 11.17
C ALA A 178 -10.67 -7.26 11.79
N LEU A 179 -11.48 -6.40 11.17
CA LEU A 179 -11.75 -5.05 11.67
C LEU A 179 -12.67 -5.03 12.90
N ALA A 180 -13.26 -6.16 13.30
CA ALA A 180 -14.09 -6.24 14.52
C ALA A 180 -13.25 -6.27 15.81
N ASP A 181 -11.96 -6.59 15.71
CA ASP A 181 -10.99 -6.52 16.81
C ASP A 181 -10.28 -5.16 16.84
N THR A 182 -9.39 -4.94 17.81
CA THR A 182 -8.60 -3.69 17.89
C THR A 182 -7.72 -3.51 16.67
N VAL A 183 -7.84 -2.33 16.05
CA VAL A 183 -7.15 -2.00 14.81
C VAL A 183 -6.00 -1.04 15.11
N VAL A 184 -4.87 -1.30 14.44
CA VAL A 184 -3.73 -0.39 14.38
C VAL A 184 -3.55 0.03 12.93
N VAL A 185 -3.68 1.33 12.67
CA VAL A 185 -3.31 1.91 11.37
C VAL A 185 -1.82 2.23 11.44
N GLY A 186 -1.02 1.55 10.63
CA GLY A 186 0.42 1.77 10.56
C GLY A 186 0.80 3.13 9.98
N PRO A 187 2.09 3.53 10.07
CA PRO A 187 2.61 4.81 9.60
C PRO A 187 2.74 4.84 8.07
N SER A 188 1.64 4.63 7.35
CA SER A 188 1.56 4.67 5.89
C SER A 188 0.93 5.97 5.39
N ASN A 189 1.15 6.29 4.11
CA ASN A 189 0.55 7.46 3.48
C ASN A 189 -1.00 7.42 3.62
N PRO A 190 -1.62 8.44 4.24
CA PRO A 190 -3.05 8.43 4.54
C PRO A 190 -3.92 8.48 3.28
N VAL A 191 -3.41 9.08 2.20
CA VAL A 191 -4.13 9.22 0.93
C VAL A 191 -3.93 7.99 0.07
N ALA A 192 -2.69 7.68 -0.34
CA ALA A 192 -2.46 6.63 -1.33
C ALA A 192 -2.31 5.22 -0.75
N GLY A 193 -1.88 5.11 0.52
CA GLY A 193 -1.68 3.83 1.21
C GLY A 193 -2.96 3.33 1.88
N ILE A 194 -3.50 4.14 2.79
CA ILE A 194 -4.68 3.77 3.59
C ILE A 194 -6.00 4.17 2.89
N GLY A 195 -6.02 5.28 2.16
CA GLY A 195 -7.22 5.79 1.47
C GLY A 195 -7.96 4.77 0.59
N PRO A 196 -7.29 3.94 -0.24
CA PRO A 196 -7.98 2.91 -1.01
C PRO A 196 -8.73 1.88 -0.17
N ILE A 197 -8.25 1.59 1.05
CA ILE A 197 -8.89 0.66 1.99
C ILE A 197 -10.14 1.33 2.58
N LEU A 198 -10.03 2.60 2.97
CA LEU A 198 -11.14 3.40 3.51
C LEU A 198 -12.23 3.70 2.48
N ALA A 199 -11.90 3.65 1.19
CA ALA A 199 -12.86 3.84 0.11
C ALA A 199 -13.82 2.65 -0.06
N LEU A 200 -13.52 1.48 0.53
CA LEU A 200 -14.36 0.30 0.42
C LEU A 200 -15.60 0.38 1.32
N PRO A 201 -16.77 -0.06 0.84
CA PRO A 201 -18.00 -0.01 1.61
C PRO A 201 -17.91 -0.86 2.88
N GLY A 202 -18.39 -0.33 4.02
CA GLY A 202 -18.41 -1.03 5.30
C GLY A 202 -17.12 -0.92 6.11
N VAL A 203 -15.99 -0.58 5.49
CA VAL A 203 -14.71 -0.42 6.21
C VAL A 203 -14.75 0.77 7.18
N PRO A 204 -15.15 2.00 6.78
CA PRO A 204 -15.26 3.10 7.72
C PRO A 204 -16.28 2.86 8.83
N GLU A 205 -17.35 2.12 8.56
CA GLU A 205 -18.36 1.75 9.56
C GLU A 205 -17.78 0.79 10.59
N ALA A 206 -17.10 -0.28 10.16
CA ALA A 206 -16.44 -1.24 11.04
C ALA A 206 -15.39 -0.57 11.93
N LEU A 207 -14.59 0.34 11.37
CA LEU A 207 -13.57 1.08 12.12
C LEU A 207 -14.16 1.98 13.21
N ARG A 208 -15.37 2.55 13.02
CA ARG A 208 -16.05 3.35 14.06
C ARG A 208 -16.62 2.51 15.19
N GLU A 209 -16.76 1.20 15.01
CA GLU A 209 -17.34 0.27 16.00
C GLU A 209 -16.27 -0.45 16.83
N THR A 210 -14.98 -0.26 16.52
CA THR A 210 -13.86 -0.88 17.21
C THR A 210 -12.90 0.16 17.81
N THR A 211 -11.97 -0.31 18.64
CA THR A 211 -10.87 0.54 19.10
C THR A 211 -9.82 0.68 18.00
N VAL A 212 -9.52 1.92 17.59
CA VAL A 212 -8.52 2.23 16.56
C VAL A 212 -7.41 3.11 17.10
N VAL A 213 -6.16 2.67 16.92
CA VAL A 213 -4.96 3.49 17.17
C VAL A 213 -4.26 3.77 15.85
N VAL A 214 -3.92 5.03 15.61
CA VAL A 214 -3.19 5.46 14.41
C VAL A 214 -1.75 5.80 14.78
N VAL A 215 -0.78 5.22 14.09
CA VAL A 215 0.63 5.64 14.16
C VAL A 215 0.85 6.68 13.05
N SER A 216 1.29 7.88 13.43
CA SER A 216 1.56 8.96 12.48
C SER A 216 2.62 8.52 11.46
N PRO A 217 2.46 8.85 10.17
CA PRO A 217 3.50 8.68 9.18
C PRO A 217 4.50 9.85 9.16
N PHE A 218 4.43 10.80 10.09
CA PHE A 218 5.25 12.03 10.08
C PHE A 218 6.26 12.08 11.23
N VAL A 219 7.53 12.31 10.90
CA VAL A 219 8.63 12.59 11.84
C VAL A 219 8.83 14.11 11.86
N GLY A 220 8.24 14.79 12.85
CA GLY A 220 8.13 16.24 12.86
C GLY A 220 7.25 16.74 11.70
N ASP A 221 7.78 17.66 10.88
CA ASP A 221 7.08 18.23 9.72
C ASP A 221 7.25 17.40 8.43
N GLU A 222 8.06 16.32 8.46
CA GLU A 222 8.39 15.51 7.28
C GLU A 222 7.71 14.14 7.33
N ALA A 223 7.28 13.63 6.18
CA ALA A 223 6.75 12.27 6.07
C ALA A 223 7.89 11.23 6.13
N PHE A 224 7.63 10.08 6.77
CA PHE A 224 8.55 8.95 6.86
C PHE A 224 8.99 8.46 5.47
N SER A 225 8.07 8.45 4.52
CA SER A 225 8.36 8.12 3.12
C SER A 225 7.31 8.67 2.18
N GLY A 226 7.76 9.18 1.03
CA GLY A 226 6.91 9.58 -0.08
C GLY A 226 6.14 10.89 0.12
N PRO A 227 5.26 11.24 -0.84
CA PRO A 227 4.71 12.58 -0.97
C PRO A 227 3.42 12.71 -0.15
N ALA A 228 3.43 12.23 1.09
CA ALA A 228 2.23 12.20 1.93
C ALA A 228 1.71 13.61 2.23
N VAL A 229 2.60 14.56 2.49
CA VAL A 229 2.27 15.98 2.73
C VAL A 229 1.62 16.60 1.49
N GLU A 230 2.24 16.40 0.32
CA GLU A 230 1.78 16.92 -0.97
C GLU A 230 0.44 16.30 -1.38
N MET A 231 0.27 14.99 -1.20
CA MET A 231 -0.99 14.30 -1.51
C MET A 231 -2.11 14.72 -0.58
N MET A 232 -1.84 14.92 0.72
CA MET A 232 -2.84 15.48 1.64
C MET A 232 -3.27 16.88 1.21
N ALA A 233 -2.31 17.75 0.87
CA ALA A 233 -2.61 19.10 0.39
C ALA A 233 -3.45 19.07 -0.90
N ALA A 234 -3.19 18.14 -1.81
CA ALA A 234 -3.90 18.02 -3.07
C ALA A 234 -5.36 17.59 -2.92
N VAL A 235 -5.69 16.81 -1.88
CA VAL A 235 -7.07 16.41 -1.57
C VAL A 235 -7.76 17.36 -0.57
N ASP A 236 -7.28 18.60 -0.47
CA ASP A 236 -7.74 19.64 0.44
C ASP A 236 -7.69 19.25 1.94
N ALA A 237 -6.86 18.26 2.31
CA ALA A 237 -6.64 17.88 3.70
C ALA A 237 -5.52 18.74 4.33
N VAL A 238 -5.59 18.91 5.66
CA VAL A 238 -4.52 19.59 6.41
C VAL A 238 -3.26 18.72 6.37
N PRO A 239 -2.12 19.20 5.84
CA PRO A 239 -0.92 18.35 5.75
C PRO A 239 -0.27 18.12 7.13
N GLY A 240 0.36 16.96 7.29
CA GLY A 240 1.09 16.58 8.50
C GLY A 240 0.20 16.04 9.63
N THR A 241 0.79 15.86 10.81
CA THR A 241 0.11 15.33 12.00
C THR A 241 -1.19 16.07 12.37
N PRO A 242 -1.29 17.42 12.27
CA PRO A 242 -2.53 18.12 12.60
C PRO A 242 -3.75 17.71 11.76
N GLY A 243 -3.55 17.15 10.56
CA GLY A 243 -4.65 16.67 9.72
C GLY A 243 -5.04 15.21 9.90
N LEU A 244 -4.30 14.45 10.72
CA LEU A 244 -4.62 13.05 10.98
C LEU A 244 -6.01 12.82 11.59
N PRO A 245 -6.54 13.67 12.50
CA PRO A 245 -7.90 13.51 13.00
C PRO A 245 -8.97 13.62 11.91
N ASP A 246 -8.75 14.47 10.90
CA ASP A 246 -9.68 14.62 9.77
C ASP A 246 -9.54 13.46 8.77
N ALA A 247 -8.31 12.98 8.54
CA ALA A 247 -8.04 11.81 7.70
C ALA A 247 -8.56 10.50 8.32
N TYR A 248 -8.53 10.41 9.66
CA TYR A 248 -8.93 9.24 10.44
C TYR A 248 -9.94 9.61 11.53
N PRO A 249 -11.17 10.01 11.16
CA PRO A 249 -12.17 10.51 12.12
C PRO A 249 -12.73 9.42 13.06
N PHE A 250 -12.31 8.17 12.88
CA PHE A 250 -12.64 7.01 13.71
C PHE A 250 -11.50 6.64 14.68
N ALA A 251 -10.37 7.36 14.67
CA ALA A 251 -9.25 7.07 15.55
C ALA A 251 -9.58 7.43 17.00
N ASP A 252 -9.36 6.50 17.92
CA ASP A 252 -9.52 6.74 19.36
C ASP A 252 -8.25 7.27 20.02
N ALA A 253 -7.08 6.99 19.44
CA ALA A 253 -5.80 7.52 19.90
C ALA A 253 -4.77 7.59 18.78
N PHE A 254 -3.77 8.44 18.99
CA PHE A 254 -2.64 8.64 18.09
C PHE A 254 -1.31 8.30 18.77
N VAL A 255 -0.39 7.74 17.99
CA VAL A 255 1.03 7.65 18.33
C VAL A 255 1.77 8.58 17.36
N ILE A 256 2.41 9.62 17.89
CA ILE A 256 3.11 10.63 17.07
C ILE A 256 4.59 10.69 17.48
N ASP A 257 5.41 11.26 16.61
CA ASP A 257 6.84 11.39 16.86
C ASP A 257 7.14 12.22 18.12
N GLU A 258 8.22 11.90 18.83
CA GLU A 258 8.60 12.65 20.03
C GLU A 258 9.03 14.09 19.75
N THR A 259 9.40 14.39 18.51
CA THR A 259 9.72 15.75 18.06
C THR A 259 8.50 16.54 17.59
N ASP A 260 7.33 15.90 17.54
CA ASP A 260 6.07 16.53 17.10
C ASP A 260 5.31 17.18 18.27
N ASP A 261 5.24 18.50 18.21
CA ASP A 261 4.56 19.37 19.19
C ASP A 261 3.06 19.55 18.91
N SER A 262 2.49 18.83 17.93
CA SER A 262 1.06 18.90 17.60
C SER A 262 0.21 18.45 18.78
N GLU A 263 -0.83 19.24 19.10
CA GLU A 263 -1.81 18.92 20.13
C GLU A 263 -3.10 18.45 19.46
N LEU A 264 -3.43 17.17 19.63
CA LEU A 264 -4.64 16.54 19.10
C LEU A 264 -5.68 16.40 20.22
N ASP A 265 -6.96 16.51 19.88
CA ASP A 265 -8.06 16.38 20.86
C ASP A 265 -8.18 14.95 21.44
N ALA A 266 -7.68 13.96 20.71
CA ALA A 266 -7.70 12.55 21.12
C ALA A 266 -6.44 12.19 21.95
N PRO A 267 -6.52 11.14 22.82
CA PRO A 267 -5.36 10.59 23.51
C PRO A 267 -4.16 10.39 22.58
N THR A 268 -3.00 10.89 23.01
CA THR A 268 -1.80 10.92 22.17
C THR A 268 -0.58 10.44 22.95
N VAL A 269 0.07 9.39 22.46
CA VAL A 269 1.33 8.86 22.99
C VAL A 269 2.48 9.33 22.10
N ARG A 270 3.51 9.94 22.70
CA ARG A 270 4.71 10.39 21.98
C ARG A 270 5.87 9.42 22.15
N THR A 271 6.56 9.11 21.07
CA THR A 271 7.79 8.29 21.02
C THR A 271 8.52 8.55 19.71
N ASP A 272 9.82 8.27 19.61
CA ASP A 272 10.46 8.14 18.28
C ASP A 272 9.75 7.04 17.49
N ILE A 273 9.11 7.42 16.38
CA ILE A 273 8.32 6.51 15.53
C ILE A 273 9.12 5.93 14.35
N SER A 274 10.39 6.30 14.19
CA SER A 274 11.26 5.77 13.13
C SER A 274 11.45 4.25 13.29
N ILE A 275 11.43 3.48 12.20
CA ILE A 275 11.54 2.00 12.25
C ILE A 275 12.64 1.51 11.31
N ASP A 276 13.89 1.46 11.79
CA ASP A 276 15.03 0.92 11.04
C ASP A 276 15.31 -0.55 11.39
N GLY A 277 14.81 -1.02 12.53
CA GLY A 277 15.05 -2.37 13.02
C GLY A 277 14.01 -2.90 14.00
N ARG A 278 14.30 -4.10 14.53
CA ARG A 278 13.39 -4.79 15.48
C ARG A 278 13.26 -4.07 16.82
N GLU A 279 14.31 -3.41 17.28
CA GLU A 279 14.28 -2.64 18.53
C GLU A 279 13.38 -1.42 18.40
N ASP A 280 13.44 -0.74 17.25
CA ASP A 280 12.58 0.40 16.94
C ASP A 280 11.12 -0.01 16.78
N ALA A 281 10.86 -1.09 16.03
CA ALA A 281 9.52 -1.66 15.92
C ALA A 281 8.94 -2.02 17.30
N ALA A 282 9.75 -2.59 18.20
CA ALA A 282 9.31 -2.92 19.55
C ALA A 282 8.94 -1.68 20.38
N ARG A 283 9.70 -0.58 20.24
CA ARG A 283 9.40 0.71 20.88
C ARG A 283 8.06 1.27 20.38
N VAL A 284 7.81 1.26 19.08
CA VAL A 284 6.54 1.72 18.49
C VAL A 284 5.38 0.84 18.96
N VAL A 285 5.55 -0.49 18.98
CA VAL A 285 4.53 -1.42 19.51
C VAL A 285 4.21 -1.18 20.98
N GLU A 286 5.21 -0.85 21.81
CA GLU A 286 4.99 -0.47 23.21
C GLU A 286 4.18 0.83 23.33
N ALA A 287 4.45 1.82 22.47
CA ALA A 287 3.67 3.05 22.40
C ALA A 287 2.21 2.80 21.98
N VAL A 288 2.00 1.98 20.94
CA VAL A 288 0.65 1.55 20.51
C VAL A 288 -0.08 0.82 21.64
N THR A 289 0.59 -0.08 22.35
CA THR A 289 -0.01 -0.81 23.49
C THR A 289 -0.46 0.16 24.58
N ARG A 290 0.36 1.16 24.93
CA ARG A 290 -0.01 2.21 25.89
C ARG A 290 -1.21 3.02 25.40
N ALA A 291 -1.25 3.40 24.13
CA ALA A 291 -2.39 4.13 23.55
C ALA A 291 -3.69 3.31 23.63
N VAL A 292 -3.65 2.02 23.31
CA VAL A 292 -4.80 1.10 23.47
C VAL A 292 -5.26 1.02 24.93
N GLU A 293 -4.33 0.95 25.89
CA GLU A 293 -4.66 0.94 27.32
C GLU A 293 -5.31 2.24 27.79
N GLU A 294 -4.88 3.40 27.28
CA GLU A 294 -5.45 4.70 27.63
C GLU A 294 -6.90 4.82 27.16
N VAL A 295 -7.20 4.40 25.93
CA VAL A 295 -8.57 4.42 25.38
C VAL A 295 -9.50 3.45 26.13
N ARG A 296 -8.99 2.28 26.51
CA ARG A 296 -9.81 1.25 27.18
C ARG A 296 -10.06 1.51 28.66
N ARG A 297 -9.37 2.48 29.28
CA ARG A 297 -9.64 2.86 30.67
C ARG A 297 -10.99 3.57 30.73
N PRO A 298 -11.95 3.11 31.56
CA PRO A 298 -13.13 3.92 31.83
C PRO A 298 -12.68 5.21 32.51
N ASP A 299 -13.21 6.34 32.04
CA ASP A 299 -13.00 7.67 32.65
C ASP A 299 -13.17 7.57 34.18
N PRO A 300 -12.25 8.13 34.99
CA PRO A 300 -12.27 8.01 36.45
C PRO A 300 -13.46 8.71 37.13
#